data_AF-A0A6I5X535-F1
#
_entry.id   AF-A0A6I5X535-F1
#
_cell.length_a   1.000
_cell.length_b   1.000
_cell.length_c   1.000
_cell.angle_alpha   90.00
_cell.angle_beta   90.00
_cell.angle_gamma   90.00
#
_symmetry.space_group_name_H-M   'P 1'
#
loop_
_entity.id
_entity.type
_entity.pdbx_description
1 polymer ?
#
loop_
_entity_poly.entity_id
_entity_poly.type
_entity_poly.pdbx_seq_one_letter_code
_entity_poly.pdbx_strand_id
1 'polypeptide(L)'
;MSFAKVDHWIGRTLFFPPTIKLCQLTRQSQFAVSRMFWFIAALDGFYLAETLFGSVLWGGMSAIMMIGATRRADVPTISFLFFRLLAIAFLVLDFVKGVTTVEWAGIEFWLFVLTAEYAAIIRTIPPREADKSGRKIVTAK
;
A
#
# COMPACT_ATOMS: atom_id res chain seq x y z
N MET A 1 -3.66 -24.98 -3.72
CA MET A 1 -4.24 -23.69 -3.28
C MET A 1 -4.47 -22.83 -4.51
N SER A 2 -5.58 -22.10 -4.61
CA SER A 2 -5.79 -21.12 -5.70
C SER A 2 -4.99 -19.83 -5.41
N PHE A 3 -4.46 -19.18 -6.44
CA PHE A 3 -3.72 -17.91 -6.31
C PHE A 3 -4.49 -16.83 -5.54
N ALA A 4 -5.81 -16.77 -5.69
CA ALA A 4 -6.66 -15.84 -4.93
C ALA A 4 -6.65 -16.12 -3.41
N LYS A 5 -6.52 -17.39 -3.00
CA LYS A 5 -6.41 -17.76 -1.58
C LYS A 5 -5.06 -17.34 -1.00
N VAL A 6 -4.00 -17.46 -1.80
CA VAL A 6 -2.65 -17.02 -1.42
C VAL A 6 -2.61 -15.50 -1.27
N ASP A 7 -3.09 -14.76 -2.27
CA ASP A 7 -3.18 -13.29 -2.23
C ASP A 7 -3.99 -12.81 -1.01
N HIS A 8 -5.16 -13.43 -0.75
CA HIS A 8 -5.97 -13.08 0.41
C HIS A 8 -5.27 -13.38 1.73
N TRP A 9 -4.54 -14.50 1.82
CA TRP A 9 -3.77 -14.85 3.02
C TRP A 9 -2.62 -13.87 3.26
N ILE A 10 -1.89 -13.47 2.22
CA ILE A 10 -0.80 -12.48 2.29
C ILE A 10 -1.37 -11.14 2.75
N GLY A 11 -2.42 -10.65 2.08
CA GLY A 11 -3.08 -9.40 2.44
C GLY A 11 -3.54 -9.39 3.89
N ARG A 12 -4.25 -10.43 4.35
CA ARG A 12 -4.77 -10.51 5.73
C ARG A 12 -3.67 -10.60 6.79
N THR A 13 -2.57 -11.29 6.49
CA THR A 13 -1.50 -11.55 7.47
C THR A 13 -0.52 -10.38 7.56
N LEU A 14 -0.09 -9.86 6.41
CA LEU A 14 1.05 -8.96 6.33
C LEU A 14 0.66 -7.49 6.16
N PHE A 15 -0.28 -7.19 5.27
CA PHE A 15 -0.56 -5.81 4.85
C PHE A 15 -1.79 -5.19 5.52
N PHE A 16 -2.87 -5.94 5.75
CA PHE A 16 -4.11 -5.39 6.32
C PHE A 16 -3.92 -4.86 7.75
N PRO A 17 -3.28 -5.58 8.70
CA PRO A 17 -3.12 -5.07 10.05
C PRO A 17 -2.37 -3.73 10.14
N PRO A 18 -1.19 -3.55 9.51
CA PRO A 18 -0.50 -2.27 9.55
C PRO A 18 -1.25 -1.17 8.79
N THR A 19 -1.83 -1.47 7.62
CA THR A 19 -2.60 -0.47 6.86
C THR A 19 -3.82 0.02 7.64
N ILE A 20 -4.57 -0.87 8.30
CA ILE A 20 -5.72 -0.49 9.14
C ILE A 20 -5.26 0.38 10.31
N LYS A 21 -4.18 0.00 11.00
CA LYS A 21 -3.61 0.79 12.10
C LYS A 21 -3.18 2.18 11.62
N LEU A 22 -2.55 2.25 10.46
CA LEU A 22 -2.15 3.53 9.87
C LEU A 22 -3.36 4.40 9.58
N CYS A 23 -4.39 3.86 8.94
CA CYS A 23 -5.63 4.60 8.67
C CYS A 23 -6.29 5.09 9.97
N GLN A 24 -6.30 4.26 11.03
CA GLN A 24 -6.83 4.65 12.34
C GLN A 24 -5.99 5.74 13.03
N LEU A 25 -4.67 5.73 12.83
CA LEU A 25 -3.74 6.70 13.39
C LEU A 25 -3.85 8.05 12.68
N THR A 26 -3.84 8.04 11.35
CA THR A 26 -3.90 9.25 10.51
C THR A 26 -5.32 9.78 10.33
N ARG A 27 -6.34 8.98 10.68
CA ARG A 27 -7.76 9.22 10.41
C ARG A 27 -8.07 9.40 8.91
N GLN A 28 -7.23 8.83 8.05
CA GLN A 28 -7.43 8.85 6.61
C GLN A 28 -8.18 7.62 6.12
N SER A 29 -8.82 7.74 4.95
CA SER A 29 -9.40 6.59 4.26
C SER A 29 -8.31 5.65 3.74
N GLN A 30 -8.69 4.40 3.51
CA GLN A 30 -7.84 3.40 2.85
C GLN A 30 -7.43 3.83 1.44
N PHE A 31 -8.27 4.61 0.76
CA PHE A 31 -7.98 5.13 -0.58
C PHE A 31 -6.93 6.24 -0.53
N ALA A 32 -6.98 7.09 0.50
CA ALA A 32 -5.97 8.11 0.73
C ALA A 32 -4.62 7.46 1.06
N VAL A 33 -4.62 6.44 1.92
CA VAL A 33 -3.42 5.64 2.22
C VAL A 33 -2.89 4.94 0.96
N SER A 34 -3.75 4.32 0.16
CA SER A 34 -3.37 3.69 -1.11
C SER A 34 -2.65 4.68 -2.05
N ARG A 35 -3.21 5.87 -2.25
CA ARG A 35 -2.58 6.92 -3.09
C ARG A 35 -1.27 7.44 -2.52
N MET A 36 -1.20 7.61 -1.20
CA MET A 36 0.01 8.06 -0.53
C MET A 36 1.15 7.06 -0.74
N PHE A 37 0.90 5.76 -0.56
CA PHE A 37 1.91 4.74 -0.80
C PHE A 37 2.30 4.61 -2.27
N TRP A 38 1.35 4.75 -3.19
CA TRP A 38 1.69 4.81 -4.61
C TRP A 38 2.55 6.05 -4.96
N PHE A 39 2.30 7.19 -4.32
CA PHE A 39 3.13 8.38 -4.48
C PHE A 39 4.54 8.14 -3.94
N ILE A 40 4.67 7.55 -2.74
CA ILE A 40 5.97 7.18 -2.16
C ILE A 40 6.71 6.18 -3.06
N ALA A 41 6.02 5.15 -3.58
CA ALA A 41 6.62 4.20 -4.51
C ALA A 41 7.10 4.88 -5.80
N ALA A 42 6.35 5.85 -6.33
CA ALA A 42 6.79 6.61 -7.50
C ALA A 42 8.02 7.47 -7.21
N LEU A 43 8.11 8.08 -6.02
CA LEU A 43 9.28 8.83 -5.59
C LEU A 43 10.51 7.94 -5.40
N ASP A 44 10.31 6.75 -4.84
CA ASP A 44 11.36 5.75 -4.67
C ASP A 44 11.89 5.27 -6.02
N GLY A 45 10.99 4.96 -6.97
CA GLY A 45 11.36 4.67 -8.35
C GLY A 45 12.06 5.83 -9.05
N PHE A 46 11.73 7.08 -8.71
CA PHE A 46 12.41 8.27 -9.22
C PHE A 46 13.82 8.44 -8.62
N TYR A 47 13.98 8.14 -7.33
CA TYR A 47 15.27 8.15 -6.64
C TYR A 47 16.24 7.10 -7.21
N LEU A 48 15.74 5.91 -7.52
CA LEU A 48 16.53 4.80 -8.08
C LEU A 48 16.74 4.90 -9.61
N ALA A 49 16.18 5.93 -10.27
CA ALA A 49 16.28 6.05 -11.71
C ALA A 49 17.69 6.49 -12.17
N GLU A 50 18.44 5.56 -12.74
CA GLU A 50 19.80 5.82 -13.25
C GLU A 50 19.83 6.42 -14.66
N THR A 51 18.72 6.36 -15.40
CA THR A 51 18.63 6.82 -16.79
C THR A 51 17.73 8.05 -16.92
N LEU A 52 18.04 8.95 -17.85
CA LEU A 52 17.22 10.14 -18.13
C LEU A 52 15.76 9.76 -18.43
N PHE A 53 15.55 8.70 -19.22
CA PHE A 53 14.21 8.20 -19.51
C PHE A 53 13.49 7.73 -18.24
N GLY A 54 14.17 6.96 -17.38
CA GLY A 54 13.64 6.54 -16.09
C GLY A 54 13.29 7.73 -15.20
N SER A 55 14.14 8.74 -15.13
CA SER A 55 13.90 9.96 -14.35
C SER A 55 12.67 10.71 -14.84
N VAL A 56 12.50 10.87 -16.17
CA VAL A 56 11.32 11.52 -16.74
C VAL A 56 10.05 10.71 -16.47
N LEU A 57 10.11 9.39 -16.64
CA LEU A 57 8.96 8.50 -16.42
C LEU A 57 8.52 8.50 -14.95
N TRP A 58 9.43 8.22 -14.03
CA TRP A 58 9.14 8.13 -12.60
C TRP A 58 8.88 9.50 -11.97
N GLY A 59 9.54 10.55 -12.44
CA GLY A 59 9.26 11.93 -12.04
C GLY A 59 7.85 12.37 -12.47
N GLY A 60 7.47 12.06 -13.71
CA GLY A 60 6.11 12.30 -14.22
C GLY A 60 5.05 11.51 -13.43
N MET A 61 5.30 10.23 -13.17
CA MET A 61 4.42 9.39 -12.35
C MET A 61 4.28 9.95 -10.92
N SER A 62 5.38 10.38 -10.31
CA SER A 62 5.38 11.02 -8.99
C SER A 62 4.51 12.28 -8.95
N ALA A 63 4.62 13.14 -9.97
CA ALA A 63 3.78 14.33 -10.07
C ALA A 63 2.29 13.99 -10.21
N ILE A 64 1.94 13.01 -11.04
CA ILE A 64 0.55 12.54 -11.20
C ILE A 64 0.02 11.97 -9.89
N MET A 65 0.79 11.12 -9.22
CA MET A 65 0.39 10.51 -7.95
C MET A 65 0.28 11.55 -6.83
N MET A 66 1.15 12.56 -6.79
CA MET A 66 1.05 13.69 -5.86
C MET A 66 -0.26 14.47 -6.07
N ILE A 67 -0.61 14.80 -7.31
CA ILE A 67 -1.87 15.50 -7.63
C ILE A 67 -3.07 14.62 -7.24
N GLY A 68 -3.00 13.32 -7.54
CA GLY A 68 -4.04 12.35 -7.18
C GLY A 68 -4.23 12.25 -5.66
N ALA A 69 -3.14 12.15 -4.91
CA ALA A 69 -3.14 12.05 -3.45
C ALA A 69 -3.65 13.34 -2.78
N THR A 70 -3.41 14.51 -3.37
CA THR A 70 -3.83 15.80 -2.80
C THR A 70 -5.28 16.18 -3.18
N ARG A 71 -5.71 15.93 -4.42
CA ARG A 71 -7.02 16.39 -4.92
C ARG A 71 -8.13 15.36 -4.84
N ARG A 72 -7.81 14.06 -4.83
CA ARG A 72 -8.79 12.98 -4.90
C ARG A 72 -8.47 11.85 -3.93
N ALA A 73 -7.99 12.20 -2.73
CA ALA A 73 -7.53 11.27 -1.72
C ALA A 73 -8.55 10.14 -1.44
N ASP A 74 -9.85 10.46 -1.37
CA ASP A 74 -10.90 9.53 -0.93
C ASP A 74 -11.68 8.84 -2.07
N VAL A 75 -11.31 9.06 -3.33
CA VAL A 75 -12.01 8.43 -4.47
C VAL A 75 -11.66 6.93 -4.51
N PRO A 76 -12.61 6.01 -4.77
CA PRO A 76 -12.29 4.59 -4.87
C PRO A 76 -11.13 4.31 -5.83
N THR A 77 -10.17 3.51 -5.39
CA THR A 77 -9.06 3.01 -6.22
C THR A 77 -9.32 1.58 -6.63
N ILE A 78 -8.85 1.22 -7.83
CA ILE A 78 -8.96 -0.14 -8.35
C ILE A 78 -7.62 -0.83 -8.08
N SER A 79 -7.67 -2.07 -7.62
CA SER A 79 -6.50 -2.93 -7.49
C SER A 79 -6.67 -4.17 -8.35
N PHE A 80 -5.57 -4.66 -8.91
CA PHE A 80 -5.59 -5.78 -9.86
C PHE A 80 -4.87 -7.00 -9.28
N LEU A 81 -5.58 -8.13 -9.16
CA LEU A 81 -5.06 -9.36 -8.54
C LEU A 81 -3.75 -9.83 -9.19
N PHE A 82 -3.70 -9.84 -10.53
CA PHE A 82 -2.50 -10.27 -11.25
C PHE A 82 -1.31 -9.36 -10.95
N PHE A 83 -1.53 -8.04 -10.89
CA PHE A 83 -0.50 -7.08 -10.55
C PHE A 83 0.03 -7.28 -9.11
N ARG A 84 -0.86 -7.53 -8.13
CA ARG A 84 -0.44 -7.86 -6.76
C ARG A 84 0.41 -9.12 -6.69
N LEU A 85 0.00 -10.17 -7.38
CA LEU A 85 0.76 -11.43 -7.41
C LEU A 85 2.13 -11.25 -8.07
N LEU A 86 2.19 -10.46 -9.13
CA LEU A 86 3.45 -10.11 -9.80
C LEU A 86 4.36 -9.29 -8.88
N ALA A 87 3.81 -8.30 -8.18
CA ALA A 87 4.55 -7.49 -7.20
C ALA A 87 5.04 -8.33 -6.01
N ILE A 88 4.26 -9.32 -5.54
CA ILE A 88 4.74 -10.31 -4.55
C ILE A 88 5.89 -11.13 -5.12
N ALA A 89 5.79 -11.60 -6.37
CA ALA A 89 6.84 -12.38 -6.99
C ALA A 89 8.14 -11.56 -7.08
N PHE A 90 8.07 -10.30 -7.51
CA PHE A 90 9.24 -9.42 -7.54
C PHE A 90 9.79 -9.11 -6.14
N LEU A 91 8.93 -8.86 -5.15
CA LEU A 91 9.38 -8.70 -3.76
C LEU A 91 10.16 -9.93 -3.28
N VAL A 92 9.69 -11.14 -3.58
CA VAL A 92 10.38 -12.38 -3.22
C VAL A 92 11.71 -12.51 -3.96
N LEU A 93 11.76 -12.17 -5.24
CA LEU A 93 13.01 -12.18 -6.02
C LEU A 93 14.03 -11.19 -5.45
N ASP A 94 13.62 -9.96 -5.17
CA ASP A 94 14.51 -8.94 -4.59
C ASP A 94 14.92 -9.30 -3.16
N PHE A 95 14.05 -9.95 -2.38
CA PHE A 95 14.42 -10.49 -1.08
C PHE A 95 15.47 -11.60 -1.18
N VAL A 96 15.29 -12.56 -2.10
CA VAL A 96 16.29 -13.63 -2.34
C VAL A 96 17.60 -13.02 -2.83
N LYS A 97 17.54 -12.07 -3.76
CA LYS A 97 18.71 -11.30 -4.22
C LYS A 97 19.40 -10.65 -3.03
N GLY A 98 18.70 -9.88 -2.22
CA GLY A 98 19.27 -9.18 -1.05
C GLY A 98 19.89 -10.11 -0.02
N VAL A 99 19.32 -11.31 0.21
CA VAL A 99 19.95 -12.32 1.08
C VAL A 99 21.24 -12.89 0.47
N THR A 100 21.29 -13.06 -0.86
CA THR A 100 22.46 -13.66 -1.55
C THR A 100 23.57 -12.67 -1.88
N THR A 101 23.24 -11.41 -2.17
CA THR A 101 24.18 -10.38 -2.62
C THR A 101 24.38 -9.25 -1.61
N VAL A 102 23.62 -9.23 -0.50
CA VAL A 102 23.59 -8.15 0.51
C VAL A 102 23.09 -6.81 -0.07
N GLU A 103 22.55 -6.81 -1.29
CA GLU A 103 21.92 -5.64 -1.92
C GLU A 103 20.43 -5.60 -1.61
N TRP A 104 20.04 -4.77 -0.64
CA TRP A 104 18.64 -4.64 -0.21
C TRP A 104 17.84 -3.60 -0.99
N ALA A 105 18.50 -2.84 -1.87
CA ALA A 105 17.87 -1.79 -2.66
C ALA A 105 16.76 -2.34 -3.56
N GLY A 106 15.61 -1.69 -3.54
CA GLY A 106 14.43 -2.05 -4.34
C GLY A 106 13.38 -2.90 -3.61
N ILE A 107 13.68 -3.45 -2.43
CA ILE A 107 12.69 -4.17 -1.61
C ILE A 107 11.62 -3.19 -1.09
N GLU A 108 12.06 -1.99 -0.68
CA GLU A 108 11.20 -0.89 -0.24
C GLU A 108 10.15 -0.51 -1.29
N PHE A 109 10.54 -0.44 -2.57
CA PHE A 109 9.66 -0.15 -3.68
C PHE A 109 8.46 -1.10 -3.70
N TRP A 110 8.72 -2.42 -3.67
CA TRP A 110 7.66 -3.41 -3.73
C TRP A 110 6.82 -3.47 -2.45
N LEU A 111 7.41 -3.19 -1.30
CA LEU A 111 6.66 -3.05 -0.05
C LEU A 111 5.68 -1.87 -0.13
N PHE A 112 6.07 -0.74 -0.70
CA PHE A 112 5.18 0.40 -0.90
C PHE A 112 4.08 0.10 -1.92
N VAL A 113 4.43 -0.50 -3.07
CA VAL A 113 3.45 -0.91 -4.10
C VAL A 113 2.42 -1.89 -3.52
N LEU A 114 2.86 -2.92 -2.81
CA LEU A 114 1.95 -3.91 -2.22
C LEU A 114 1.09 -3.28 -1.12
N THR A 115 1.65 -2.40 -0.29
CA THR A 115 0.86 -1.67 0.70
C THR A 115 -0.22 -0.84 0.03
N ALA A 116 0.10 -0.16 -1.08
CA ALA A 116 -0.83 0.65 -1.84
C ALA A 116 -1.98 -0.18 -2.44
N GLU A 117 -1.64 -1.30 -3.07
CA GLU A 117 -2.60 -2.22 -3.68
C GLU A 117 -3.49 -2.93 -2.64
N TYR A 118 -2.89 -3.38 -1.54
CA TYR A 118 -3.66 -4.02 -0.46
C TYR A 118 -4.53 -3.01 0.30
N ALA A 119 -4.12 -1.75 0.41
CA ALA A 119 -4.98 -0.70 0.96
C ALA A 119 -6.25 -0.49 0.12
N ALA A 120 -6.14 -0.53 -1.21
CA ALA A 120 -7.25 -0.33 -2.13
C ALA A 120 -8.36 -1.40 -2.02
N ILE A 121 -8.02 -2.62 -1.58
CA ILE A 121 -9.00 -3.72 -1.44
C ILE A 121 -9.70 -3.77 -0.08
N ILE A 122 -9.25 -2.99 0.90
CA ILE A 122 -9.89 -2.93 2.23
C ILE A 122 -11.27 -2.29 2.07
N ARG A 123 -12.32 -3.06 2.37
CA ARG A 123 -13.70 -2.57 2.23
C ARG A 123 -14.14 -1.68 3.39
N THR A 124 -13.72 -2.01 4.61
CA THR A 124 -14.18 -1.36 5.83
C THR A 124 -13.06 -1.27 6.83
N ILE A 125 -12.82 -0.07 7.37
CA ILE A 125 -11.88 0.15 8.46
C ILE A 125 -12.67 0.02 9.78
N PRO A 126 -12.34 -0.94 10.65
CA PRO A 126 -13.04 -1.10 11.92
C PRO A 126 -12.82 0.14 12.82
N PRO A 127 -13.82 0.55 13.61
CA PRO A 127 -13.67 1.65 14.57
C PRO A 127 -12.61 1.29 15.63
N ARG A 128 -11.85 2.30 16.07
CA ARG A 128 -10.81 2.13 17.10
C ARG A 128 -11.47 1.66 18.40
N GLU A 129 -10.91 0.61 19.03
CA GLU A 129 -11.56 -0.09 20.15
C GLU A 129 -11.87 0.79 21.38
N ALA A 130 -11.19 1.93 21.52
CA ALA A 130 -11.48 2.95 22.53
C ALA A 130 -12.94 3.46 22.47
N ASP A 131 -13.61 3.37 21.32
CA ASP A 131 -14.97 3.87 21.11
C ASP A 131 -16.06 2.85 21.52
N LYS A 132 -15.69 1.59 21.75
CA LYS A 132 -16.63 0.57 22.26
C LYS A 132 -17.03 0.82 23.71
N SER A 133 -16.23 1.57 24.47
CA SER A 133 -16.59 1.98 25.83
C SER A 133 -17.67 3.07 25.85
N GLY A 134 -17.68 3.98 24.87
CA GLY A 134 -18.67 5.06 24.77
C GLY A 134 -20.07 4.58 24.34
N ARG A 135 -20.13 3.59 23.45
CA ARG A 135 -21.41 3.06 22.92
C ARG A 135 -22.23 2.28 23.95
N LYS A 136 -21.59 1.68 24.96
CA LYS A 136 -22.28 1.03 26.09
C LYS A 136 -22.98 2.04 27.01
N ILE A 137 -22.50 3.28 27.06
CA ILE A 137 -23.07 4.32 27.95
C ILE A 137 -24.36 4.90 27.35
N VAL A 138 -24.46 4.97 26.01
CA VAL A 138 -25.64 5.55 25.33
C VAL A 138 -26.84 4.60 25.27
N THR A 139 -26.61 3.28 25.36
CA THR A 139 -27.68 2.27 25.35
C THR A 139 -28.25 1.93 26.74
N ALA A 140 -27.69 2.53 27.79
CA ALA A 140 -28.19 2.45 29.15
C ALA A 140 -28.88 3.78 29.54
N LYS A 141 -29.97 4.13 28.84
CA LYS A 141 -30.84 5.22 29.24
C LYS A 141 -32.30 4.94 28.89
#